data_AF-A0A9E6UYJ9-F1
#
_entry.id   AF-A0A9E6UYJ9-F1
#
_cell.length_a   1.000
_cell.length_b   1.000
_cell.length_c   1.000
_cell.angle_alpha   90.00
_cell.angle_beta   90.00
_cell.angle_gamma   90.00
#
_symmetry.space_group_name_H-M   'P 1'
#
loop_
_entity.id
_entity.type
_entity.pdbx_description
1 polymer ?
#
loop_
_entity_poly.entity_id
_entity_poly.type
_entity_poly.pdbx_seq_one_letter_code
_entity_poly.pdbx_strand_id
1 'polypeptide(L)'
;MSLLKLLQTFISGTHNPELDAARIKHDSLPKTEYGKGERLSKDELDKDKQITFQRGYELGQILSAAIKEHYSPPEQQRVIDSLMRAMIYLGNKARIFPDMDYENIWYTDYYDLIELAKDMGLGDDTLPHWPEESNRFNRYLELTTSDLVQIFLGFFEEALLDEYKFGADLDRWVKYLLRETLKSRQRLARERQKHDEAFRFSPQILKTTEQNKSDNSHIFER
;
A
#
# COMPACT_ATOMS: atom_id res chain seq x y z
N MET A 1 -23.45 21.49 -26.03
CA MET A 1 -22.78 21.04 -24.80
C MET A 1 -22.00 22.21 -24.22
N SER A 2 -22.02 22.42 -22.90
CA SER A 2 -21.36 23.57 -22.25
C SER A 2 -19.84 23.40 -22.20
N LEU A 3 -19.08 24.48 -22.47
CA LEU A 3 -17.62 24.55 -22.32
C LEU A 3 -17.16 24.11 -20.91
N LEU A 4 -17.99 24.33 -19.89
CA LEU A 4 -17.74 23.91 -18.51
C LEU A 4 -17.71 22.38 -18.37
N LYS A 5 -18.56 21.67 -19.12
CA LYS A 5 -18.56 20.21 -19.16
C LYS A 5 -17.29 19.67 -19.83
N LEU A 6 -16.82 20.32 -20.90
CA LEU A 6 -15.57 19.97 -21.58
C LEU A 6 -14.35 20.21 -20.68
N LEU A 7 -14.30 21.34 -19.95
CA LEU A 7 -13.26 21.60 -18.94
C LEU A 7 -13.27 20.56 -17.80
N GLN A 8 -14.46 20.14 -17.34
CA GLN A 8 -14.57 19.06 -16.36
C GLN A 8 -14.07 17.71 -16.89
N THR A 9 -14.26 17.40 -18.18
CA THR A 9 -13.68 16.19 -18.79
C THR A 9 -12.16 16.28 -18.91
N PHE A 10 -11.59 17.46 -19.18
CA PHE A 10 -10.14 17.68 -19.22
C PHE A 10 -9.47 17.66 -17.83
N ILE A 11 -10.21 18.00 -16.77
CA ILE A 11 -9.78 17.91 -15.36
C ILE A 11 -10.03 16.49 -14.78
N SER A 12 -10.61 15.55 -15.55
CA SER A 12 -10.97 14.20 -15.08
C SER A 12 -9.79 13.23 -14.85
N GLY A 13 -8.66 13.74 -14.35
CA GLY A 13 -7.82 12.96 -13.43
C GLY A 13 -8.56 12.76 -12.12
N THR A 14 -9.53 11.85 -12.10
CA THR A 14 -10.00 11.13 -10.91
C THR A 14 -10.04 11.92 -9.58
N HIS A 15 -10.66 13.10 -9.57
CA HIS A 15 -10.79 13.96 -8.39
C HIS A 15 -11.78 13.33 -7.39
N ASN A 16 -11.28 12.53 -6.45
CA ASN A 16 -12.05 12.16 -5.26
C ASN A 16 -11.70 13.22 -4.18
N PRO A 17 -12.55 14.22 -3.95
CA PRO A 17 -12.23 15.34 -3.08
C PRO A 17 -12.01 14.91 -1.62
N GLU A 18 -12.67 13.85 -1.17
CA GLU A 18 -12.48 13.32 0.18
C GLU A 18 -11.10 12.68 0.34
N LEU A 19 -10.66 11.92 -0.67
CA LEU A 19 -9.33 11.32 -0.69
C LEU A 19 -8.24 12.39 -0.78
N ASP A 20 -8.45 13.42 -1.61
CA ASP A 20 -7.51 14.52 -1.74
C ASP A 20 -7.43 15.34 -0.43
N ALA A 21 -8.55 15.55 0.26
CA ALA A 21 -8.57 16.16 1.57
C ALA A 21 -7.84 15.32 2.63
N ALA A 22 -8.00 13.99 2.60
CA ALA A 22 -7.30 13.07 3.51
C ALA A 22 -5.78 13.09 3.29
N ARG A 23 -5.33 13.09 2.03
CA ARG A 23 -3.91 13.24 1.66
C ARG A 23 -3.33 14.55 2.17
N ILE A 24 -4.04 15.67 1.96
CA ILE A 24 -3.62 16.99 2.44
C ILE A 24 -3.53 17.00 3.97
N LYS A 25 -4.54 16.44 4.65
CA LYS A 25 -4.55 16.31 6.11
C LYS A 25 -3.33 15.54 6.60
N HIS A 26 -3.04 14.38 5.99
CA HIS A 26 -1.87 13.56 6.32
C HIS A 26 -0.55 14.30 6.08
N ASP A 27 -0.39 14.92 4.91
CA ASP A 27 0.83 15.66 4.56
C ASP A 27 1.05 16.87 5.49
N SER A 28 -0.03 17.43 6.05
CA SER A 28 0.02 18.52 7.04
C SER A 28 0.32 18.09 8.48
N LEU A 29 0.35 16.78 8.78
CA LEU A 29 0.76 16.30 10.11
C LEU A 29 2.18 16.81 10.43
N PRO A 30 2.49 17.16 11.68
CA PRO A 30 3.84 17.60 12.02
C PRO A 30 4.88 16.55 11.64
N LYS A 31 5.95 16.99 10.99
CA LYS A 31 7.13 16.17 10.75
C LYS A 31 7.90 16.01 12.06
N THR A 32 8.90 15.15 12.01
CA THR A 32 9.87 15.06 13.09
C THR A 32 10.63 16.34 13.34
N GLU A 33 10.78 16.65 14.62
CA GLU A 33 11.68 17.62 15.18
C GLU A 33 12.95 16.95 15.74
N TYR A 34 13.03 15.61 15.71
CA TYR A 34 14.24 14.87 16.06
C TYR A 34 15.41 15.29 15.16
N GLY A 35 16.57 15.55 15.77
CA GLY A 35 17.76 16.05 15.08
C GLY A 35 17.61 17.45 14.45
N LYS A 36 16.54 18.21 14.76
CA LYS A 36 16.35 19.54 14.17
C LYS A 36 17.42 20.51 14.65
N GLY A 37 18.18 21.04 13.70
CA GLY A 37 19.30 21.95 13.96
C GLY A 37 20.63 21.23 14.14
N GLU A 38 20.61 19.90 14.24
CA GLU A 38 21.81 19.07 14.16
C GLU A 38 22.17 18.86 12.68
N ARG A 39 23.46 18.97 12.38
CA ARG A 39 23.98 18.63 11.06
C ARG A 39 24.86 17.41 11.22
N LEU A 40 24.55 16.35 10.47
CA LEU A 40 25.45 15.22 10.33
C LEU A 40 26.82 15.71 9.89
N SER A 41 27.86 15.12 10.46
CA SER A 41 29.21 15.24 9.91
C SER A 41 29.23 14.68 8.49
N LYS A 42 30.25 15.05 7.72
CA LYS A 42 30.42 14.52 6.36
C LYS A 42 30.54 13.00 6.36
N ASP A 43 31.26 12.44 7.33
CA ASP A 43 31.51 11.01 7.43
C ASP A 43 30.23 10.24 7.77
N GLU A 44 29.38 10.76 8.67
CA GLU A 44 28.06 10.19 8.96
C GLU A 44 27.15 10.25 7.74
N LEU A 45 27.09 11.40 7.05
CA LEU A 45 26.28 11.53 5.85
C LEU A 45 26.71 10.54 4.75
N ASP A 46 28.01 10.34 4.57
CA ASP A 46 28.53 9.42 3.55
C ASP A 46 28.30 7.96 3.96
N LYS A 47 28.33 7.63 5.26
CA LYS A 47 27.91 6.33 5.80
C LYS A 47 26.42 6.07 5.53
N ASP A 48 25.54 7.02 5.84
CA ASP A 48 24.09 6.87 5.66
C ASP A 48 23.71 6.67 4.19
N LYS A 49 24.40 7.36 3.27
CA LYS A 49 24.24 7.13 1.83
C LYS A 49 24.64 5.72 1.42
N GLN A 50 25.76 5.21 1.93
CA GLN A 50 26.21 3.86 1.63
C GLN A 50 25.20 2.82 2.12
N ILE A 51 24.71 2.97 3.36
CA ILE A 51 23.69 2.10 3.94
C ILE A 51 22.40 2.15 3.11
N THR A 52 21.94 3.35 2.77
CA THR A 52 20.73 3.55 1.95
C THR A 52 20.85 2.85 0.60
N PHE A 53 21.99 3.01 -0.08
CA PHE A 53 22.24 2.36 -1.37
C PHE A 53 22.27 0.84 -1.24
N GLN A 54 22.97 0.32 -0.24
CA GLN A 54 23.08 -1.12 0.01
C GLN A 54 21.71 -1.75 0.25
N ARG A 55 20.91 -1.17 1.15
CA ARG A 55 19.57 -1.68 1.46
C ARG A 55 18.61 -1.56 0.27
N GLY A 56 18.70 -0.46 -0.48
CA GLY A 56 17.94 -0.30 -1.73
C GLY A 56 18.28 -1.36 -2.78
N TYR A 57 19.56 -1.71 -2.88
CA TYR A 57 20.04 -2.76 -3.77
C TYR A 57 19.52 -4.15 -3.34
N GLU A 58 19.60 -4.48 -2.05
CA GLU A 58 19.09 -5.74 -1.49
C GLU A 58 17.58 -5.89 -1.69
N LEU A 59 16.80 -4.84 -1.40
CA LEU A 59 15.36 -4.82 -1.68
C LEU A 59 15.08 -5.07 -3.17
N GLY A 60 15.86 -4.46 -4.06
CA GLY A 60 15.76 -4.67 -5.50
C GLY A 60 16.03 -6.12 -5.92
N GLN A 61 17.00 -6.79 -5.29
CA GLN A 61 17.29 -8.21 -5.53
C GLN A 61 16.13 -9.11 -5.08
N ILE A 62 15.58 -8.86 -3.89
CA ILE A 62 14.46 -9.64 -3.34
C ILE A 62 13.22 -9.47 -4.23
N LEU A 63 12.91 -8.23 -4.62
CA LEU A 63 11.80 -7.95 -5.53
C LEU A 63 12.01 -8.62 -6.90
N SER A 64 13.24 -8.61 -7.43
CA SER A 64 13.56 -9.31 -8.67
C SER A 64 13.33 -10.82 -8.57
N ALA A 65 13.70 -11.43 -7.43
CA ALA A 65 13.44 -12.85 -7.18
C ALA A 65 11.95 -13.14 -7.10
N ALA A 66 11.19 -12.34 -6.34
CA ALA A 66 9.74 -12.47 -6.23
C ALA A 66 9.05 -12.32 -7.60
N ILE A 67 9.52 -11.39 -8.44
CA ILE A 67 8.97 -11.21 -9.78
C ILE A 67 9.16 -12.47 -10.64
N LYS A 68 10.33 -13.12 -10.56
CA LYS A 68 10.60 -14.35 -11.31
C LYS A 68 9.76 -15.54 -10.83
N GLU A 69 9.41 -15.54 -9.55
CA GLU A 69 8.57 -16.58 -8.94
C GLU A 69 7.09 -16.41 -9.31
N HIS A 70 6.57 -15.17 -9.28
CA HIS A 70 5.14 -14.91 -9.40
C HIS A 70 4.64 -14.56 -10.80
N TYR A 71 5.51 -14.14 -11.73
CA TYR A 71 5.10 -13.69 -13.07
C TYR A 71 5.69 -14.52 -14.20
N SER A 72 4.92 -14.70 -15.27
CA SER A 72 5.38 -15.40 -16.46
C SER A 72 6.46 -14.59 -17.20
N PRO A 73 7.38 -15.23 -17.95
CA PRO A 73 8.44 -14.52 -18.65
C PRO A 73 8.00 -13.32 -19.52
N PRO A 74 6.84 -13.38 -20.24
CA PRO A 74 6.34 -12.21 -20.97
C PRO A 74 5.90 -11.03 -20.10
N GLU A 75 5.50 -11.26 -18.85
CA GLU A 75 5.04 -10.24 -17.91
C GLU A 75 6.21 -9.60 -17.14
N GLN A 76 7.27 -10.37 -16.86
CA GLN A 76 8.38 -9.95 -16.00
C GLN A 76 8.96 -8.59 -16.38
N GLN A 77 9.18 -8.31 -17.68
CA GLN A 77 9.75 -7.03 -18.10
C GLN A 77 8.80 -5.85 -17.78
N ARG A 78 7.50 -6.02 -17.99
CA ARG A 78 6.49 -4.97 -17.69
C ARG A 78 6.43 -4.69 -16.18
N VAL A 79 6.53 -5.75 -15.38
CA VAL A 79 6.55 -5.65 -13.92
C VAL A 79 7.83 -4.96 -13.44
N ILE A 80 8.99 -5.33 -13.97
CA ILE A 80 10.28 -4.69 -13.65
C ILE A 80 10.25 -3.20 -14.00
N ASP A 81 9.73 -2.84 -15.17
CA ASP A 81 9.61 -1.43 -15.58
C ASP A 81 8.70 -0.64 -14.63
N SER A 82 7.61 -1.26 -14.16
CA SER A 82 6.68 -0.67 -13.19
C SER A 82 7.33 -0.51 -11.81
N LEU A 83 8.08 -1.51 -11.36
CA LEU A 83 8.88 -1.46 -10.13
C LEU A 83 9.88 -0.29 -10.17
N MET A 84 10.67 -0.19 -11.23
CA MET A 84 11.68 0.88 -11.35
C MET A 84 11.02 2.26 -11.28
N ARG A 85 9.89 2.45 -11.96
CA ARG A 85 9.12 3.71 -11.93
C ARG A 85 8.63 4.04 -10.52
N ALA A 86 8.02 3.08 -9.84
CA ALA A 86 7.53 3.27 -8.48
C ALA A 86 8.66 3.59 -7.50
N MET A 87 9.77 2.86 -7.57
CA MET A 87 10.95 3.09 -6.71
C MET A 87 11.61 4.44 -6.98
N ILE A 88 11.75 4.84 -8.26
CA ILE A 88 12.26 6.18 -8.62
C ILE A 88 11.37 7.27 -8.04
N TYR A 89 10.04 7.12 -8.14
CA TYR A 89 9.11 8.10 -7.59
C TYR A 89 9.21 8.21 -6.07
N LEU A 90 9.06 7.08 -5.38
CA LEU A 90 9.03 7.03 -3.92
C LEU A 90 10.39 7.46 -3.33
N GLY A 91 11.49 6.98 -3.92
CA GLY A 91 12.85 7.33 -3.51
C GLY A 91 13.17 8.81 -3.74
N ASN A 92 12.93 9.34 -4.95
CA ASN A 92 13.23 10.75 -5.25
C ASN A 92 12.38 11.74 -4.45
N LYS A 93 11.18 11.32 -4.01
CA LYS A 93 10.31 12.12 -3.16
C LYS A 93 10.58 11.90 -1.67
N ALA A 94 11.57 11.07 -1.31
CA ALA A 94 11.86 10.66 0.07
C ALA A 94 10.62 10.15 0.82
N ARG A 95 9.78 9.40 0.10
CA ARG A 95 8.50 8.85 0.59
C ARG A 95 8.64 7.41 1.07
N ILE A 96 9.75 6.76 0.77
CA ILE A 96 10.17 5.48 1.31
C ILE A 96 11.67 5.56 1.63
N PHE A 97 12.07 5.15 2.81
CA PHE A 97 13.47 5.21 3.22
C PHE A 97 13.79 4.11 4.24
N PRO A 98 15.00 3.53 4.20
CA PRO A 98 15.40 2.51 5.15
C PRO A 98 15.83 3.12 6.47
N ASP A 99 15.96 2.30 7.50
CA ASP A 99 16.21 2.74 8.88
C ASP A 99 17.65 3.15 9.28
N MET A 100 18.76 2.96 8.58
CA MET A 100 20.15 3.18 9.11
C MET A 100 20.62 2.21 10.23
N ASP A 101 19.83 1.90 11.26
CA ASP A 101 20.26 1.03 12.38
C ASP A 101 19.79 -0.43 12.25
N TYR A 102 18.61 -0.65 11.67
CA TYR A 102 17.97 -1.95 11.51
C TYR A 102 17.82 -2.33 10.02
N GLU A 103 18.47 -3.40 9.59
CA GLU A 103 18.58 -3.79 8.16
C GLU A 103 17.24 -4.02 7.46
N ASN A 104 16.26 -4.60 8.17
CA ASN A 104 14.98 -5.01 7.61
C ASN A 104 13.85 -4.01 7.81
N ILE A 105 14.17 -2.81 8.31
CA ILE A 105 13.17 -1.80 8.67
C ILE A 105 13.21 -0.65 7.68
N TRP A 106 12.01 -0.26 7.25
CA TRP A 106 11.73 0.81 6.33
C TRP A 106 10.61 1.68 6.87
N TYR A 107 10.59 2.93 6.46
CA TYR A 107 9.53 3.86 6.80
C TYR A 107 8.94 4.49 5.55
N THR A 108 7.64 4.77 5.63
CA THR A 108 6.96 5.61 4.65
C THR A 108 6.08 6.65 5.34
N ASP A 109 6.03 7.86 4.78
CA ASP A 109 5.05 8.88 5.15
C ASP A 109 4.02 9.09 4.03
N TYR A 110 3.98 8.20 3.04
CA TYR A 110 3.14 8.36 1.88
C TYR A 110 1.75 7.78 2.11
N TYR A 111 0.76 8.68 2.24
CA TYR A 111 -0.62 8.32 2.60
C TYR A 111 -1.19 7.12 1.83
N ASP A 112 -1.08 7.13 0.48
CA ASP A 112 -1.67 6.05 -0.33
C ASP A 112 -0.98 4.69 -0.08
N LEU A 113 0.32 4.68 0.24
CA LEU A 113 1.07 3.47 0.59
C LEU A 113 0.71 2.99 2.00
N ILE A 114 0.53 3.92 2.94
CA ILE A 114 0.08 3.63 4.31
C ILE A 114 -1.30 2.98 4.30
N GLU A 115 -2.25 3.55 3.56
CA GLU A 115 -3.60 3.00 3.47
C GLU A 115 -3.61 1.63 2.78
N LEU A 116 -2.76 1.43 1.77
CA LEU A 116 -2.59 0.12 1.14
C LEU A 116 -2.02 -0.92 2.12
N ALA A 117 -0.99 -0.57 2.88
CA ALA A 117 -0.41 -1.45 3.89
C ALA A 117 -1.43 -1.81 4.98
N LYS A 118 -2.21 -0.84 5.47
CA LYS A 118 -3.29 -1.07 6.44
C LYS A 118 -4.38 -2.00 5.92
N ASP A 119 -4.82 -1.83 4.66
CA ASP A 119 -5.76 -2.75 4.00
C ASP A 119 -5.20 -4.18 3.88
N MET A 120 -3.88 -4.30 3.76
CA MET A 120 -3.18 -5.59 3.73
C MET A 120 -2.90 -6.18 5.13
N GLY A 121 -3.14 -5.42 6.21
CA GLY A 121 -2.78 -5.82 7.57
C GLY A 121 -1.27 -5.85 7.80
N LEU A 122 -0.53 -4.96 7.12
CA LEU A 122 0.93 -4.88 7.14
C LEU A 122 1.40 -3.59 7.84
N GLY A 123 2.63 -3.66 8.35
CA GLY A 123 3.29 -2.55 9.03
C GLY A 123 2.83 -2.32 10.47
N ASP A 124 3.60 -1.52 11.19
CA ASP A 124 3.31 -1.09 12.55
C ASP A 124 3.02 0.42 12.57
N ASP A 125 1.78 0.77 12.91
CA ASP A 125 1.32 2.15 13.05
C ASP A 125 1.24 2.62 14.51
N THR A 126 1.71 1.81 15.45
CA THR A 126 1.71 2.08 16.89
C THR A 126 3.00 2.72 17.37
N LEU A 127 4.05 2.64 16.57
CA LEU A 127 5.35 3.19 16.91
C LEU A 127 5.34 4.72 16.72
N PRO A 128 5.66 5.50 17.77
CA PRO A 128 5.91 6.92 17.60
C PRO A 128 7.11 7.09 16.66
N HIS A 129 7.16 8.24 15.97
CA HIS A 129 8.18 8.50 14.97
C HIS A 129 9.62 8.30 15.49
N TRP A 130 9.89 8.67 16.75
CA TRP A 130 11.06 8.29 17.54
C TRP A 130 10.66 8.23 19.03
N PRO A 131 11.28 7.35 19.86
CA PRO A 131 11.00 7.29 21.30
C PRO A 131 11.20 8.62 22.05
N GLU A 132 12.13 9.45 21.57
CA GLU A 132 12.51 10.74 22.16
C GLU A 132 11.60 11.90 21.71
N GLU A 133 10.72 11.67 20.74
CA GLU A 133 9.94 12.72 20.12
C GLU A 133 8.61 13.00 20.86
N SER A 134 8.37 14.28 21.18
CA SER A 134 7.12 14.73 21.80
C SER A 134 5.90 14.67 20.87
N ASN A 135 6.13 14.59 19.56
CA ASN A 135 5.10 14.49 18.53
C ASN A 135 4.53 13.05 18.49
N ARG A 136 3.28 12.91 18.95
CA ARG A 136 2.55 11.63 18.98
C ARG A 136 1.66 11.39 17.75
N PHE A 137 1.86 12.14 16.66
CA PHE A 137 1.11 11.90 15.43
C PHE A 137 1.73 10.72 14.67
N ASN A 138 0.92 9.70 14.38
CA ASN A 138 1.34 8.53 13.59
C ASN A 138 1.40 8.89 12.10
N ARG A 139 2.38 9.75 11.74
CA ARG A 139 2.60 10.22 10.36
C ARG A 139 3.32 9.16 9.51
N TYR A 140 4.14 8.33 10.13
CA TYR A 140 4.97 7.35 9.46
C TYR A 140 4.44 5.95 9.77
N LEU A 141 4.61 5.05 8.82
CA LEU A 141 4.37 3.63 9.00
C LEU A 141 5.71 2.90 8.92
N GLU A 142 6.00 2.10 9.93
CA GLU A 142 7.12 1.16 9.89
C GLU A 142 6.73 -0.07 9.08
N LEU A 143 7.61 -0.49 8.17
CA LEU A 143 7.43 -1.63 7.28
C LEU A 143 8.67 -2.52 7.34
N THR A 144 8.45 -3.82 7.38
CA THR A 144 9.54 -4.77 7.14
C THR A 144 9.83 -4.87 5.64
N THR A 145 11.01 -5.38 5.28
CA THR A 145 11.32 -5.77 3.89
C THR A 145 10.26 -6.71 3.30
N SER A 146 9.70 -7.63 4.11
CA SER A 146 8.64 -8.55 3.66
C SER A 146 7.33 -7.82 3.37
N ASP A 147 6.96 -6.84 4.18
CA ASP A 147 5.75 -6.02 3.95
C ASP A 147 5.87 -5.27 2.63
N LEU A 148 7.03 -4.66 2.37
CA LEU A 148 7.30 -3.98 1.10
C LEU A 148 7.16 -4.91 -0.10
N VAL A 149 7.72 -6.12 -0.04
CA VAL A 149 7.59 -7.11 -1.11
C VAL A 149 6.12 -7.43 -1.37
N GLN A 150 5.33 -7.69 -0.32
CA GLN A 150 3.91 -8.00 -0.46
C GLN A 150 3.13 -6.82 -1.07
N ILE A 151 3.42 -5.60 -0.63
CA ILE A 151 2.78 -4.38 -1.15
C ILE A 151 3.10 -4.21 -2.65
N PHE A 152 4.37 -4.38 -3.02
CA PHE A 152 4.80 -4.24 -4.41
C PHE A 152 4.21 -5.33 -5.31
N LEU A 153 4.10 -6.58 -4.86
CA LEU A 153 3.41 -7.63 -5.60
C LEU A 153 1.94 -7.28 -5.88
N GLY A 154 1.22 -6.77 -4.87
CA GLY A 154 -0.15 -6.28 -5.07
C GLY A 154 -0.23 -5.10 -6.04
N PHE A 155 0.73 -4.19 -5.98
CA PHE A 155 0.84 -3.07 -6.91
C PHE A 155 1.09 -3.53 -8.36
N PHE A 156 1.90 -4.57 -8.57
CA PHE A 156 2.24 -5.08 -9.90
C PHE A 156 1.10 -5.85 -10.57
N GLU A 157 0.27 -6.56 -9.80
CA GLU A 157 -0.94 -7.16 -10.34
C GLU A 157 -1.82 -6.09 -11.01
N GLU A 158 -2.02 -4.95 -10.36
CA GLU A 158 -2.80 -3.84 -10.92
C GLU A 158 -2.09 -3.19 -12.12
N ALA A 159 -0.77 -3.01 -12.04
CA ALA A 159 0.03 -2.45 -13.13
C ALA A 159 -0.02 -3.29 -14.42
N LEU A 160 -0.25 -4.60 -14.32
CA LEU A 160 -0.42 -5.49 -15.48
C LEU A 160 -1.83 -5.41 -16.09
N LEU A 161 -2.85 -5.13 -15.29
CA LEU A 161 -4.25 -5.07 -15.73
C LEU A 161 -4.57 -3.77 -16.47
N ASP A 162 -3.92 -2.67 -16.08
CA ASP A 162 -4.12 -1.37 -16.72
C ASP A 162 -2.99 -1.08 -17.71
N GLU A 163 -3.20 -1.47 -18.97
CA GLU A 163 -2.30 -1.11 -20.08
C GLU A 163 -2.25 0.42 -20.26
N TYR A 164 -1.34 1.04 -19.51
CA TYR A 164 -0.59 2.24 -19.85
C TYR A 164 -1.43 3.39 -20.47
N LYS A 165 -2.40 3.92 -19.71
CA LYS A 165 -3.23 5.07 -20.14
C LYS A 165 -2.72 6.45 -19.72
N PHE A 166 -1.65 6.52 -18.94
CA PHE A 166 -1.06 7.80 -18.50
C PHE A 166 0.32 7.91 -19.15
N GLY A 167 0.53 8.95 -19.98
CA GLY A 167 1.73 9.15 -20.80
C GLY A 167 3.07 9.18 -20.03
N ALA A 168 3.75 10.33 -19.99
CA ALA A 168 5.07 10.45 -19.35
C ALA A 168 5.02 10.93 -17.88
N ASP A 169 3.84 11.20 -17.33
CA ASP A 169 3.68 11.75 -15.97
C ASP A 169 3.77 10.65 -14.90
N LEU A 170 4.98 10.48 -14.36
CA LEU A 170 5.29 9.49 -13.33
C LEU A 170 4.51 9.73 -12.03
N ASP A 171 4.27 10.98 -11.62
CA ASP A 171 3.57 11.31 -10.38
C ASP A 171 2.11 10.89 -10.46
N ARG A 172 1.45 11.24 -11.58
CA ARG A 172 0.08 10.85 -11.82
C ARG A 172 -0.08 9.33 -11.97
N TRP A 173 0.90 8.67 -12.58
CA TRP A 173 0.90 7.21 -12.76
C TRP A 173 1.02 6.46 -11.43
N VAL A 174 1.96 6.81 -10.55
CA VAL A 174 2.12 6.12 -9.24
C VAL A 174 0.89 6.32 -8.36
N LYS A 175 0.40 7.57 -8.25
CA LYS A 175 -0.83 7.89 -7.50
C LYS A 175 -2.04 7.13 -8.01
N TYR A 176 -2.15 6.99 -9.33
CA TYR A 176 -3.24 6.26 -9.95
C TYR A 176 -3.17 4.77 -9.60
N LEU A 177 -2.01 4.14 -9.79
CA LEU A 177 -1.87 2.70 -9.57
C LEU A 177 -2.09 2.31 -8.11
N LEU A 178 -1.44 2.98 -7.15
CA LEU A 178 -1.65 2.65 -5.72
C LEU A 178 -3.12 2.74 -5.31
N ARG A 179 -3.83 3.72 -5.86
CA ARG A 179 -5.27 3.89 -5.64
C ARG A 179 -6.08 2.77 -6.28
N GLU A 180 -5.81 2.41 -7.52
CA GLU A 180 -6.56 1.34 -8.17
C GLU A 180 -6.25 -0.01 -7.53
N THR A 181 -5.01 -0.27 -7.10
CA THR A 181 -4.64 -1.43 -6.27
C THR A 181 -5.49 -1.48 -5.01
N LEU A 182 -5.57 -0.38 -4.25
CA LEU A 182 -6.40 -0.30 -3.04
C LEU A 182 -7.87 -0.58 -3.34
N LYS A 183 -8.42 0.00 -4.41
CA LYS A 183 -9.82 -0.21 -4.79
C LYS A 183 -10.13 -1.64 -5.24
N SER A 184 -9.26 -2.22 -6.05
CA SER A 184 -9.39 -3.59 -6.54
C SER A 184 -9.40 -4.56 -5.36
N ARG A 185 -8.51 -4.37 -4.38
CA ARG A 185 -8.48 -5.14 -3.14
C ARG A 185 -9.74 -4.97 -2.31
N GLN A 186 -10.19 -3.73 -2.06
CA GLN A 186 -11.44 -3.47 -1.34
C GLN A 186 -12.67 -4.03 -2.08
N ARG A 187 -12.65 -4.12 -3.42
CA ARG A 187 -13.70 -4.77 -4.20
C ARG A 187 -13.67 -6.28 -3.96
N LEU A 188 -12.51 -6.91 -4.11
CA LEU A 188 -12.33 -8.35 -3.87
C LEU A 188 -12.69 -8.75 -2.44
N ALA A 189 -12.32 -7.94 -1.43
CA ALA A 189 -12.70 -8.17 -0.04
C ALA A 189 -14.22 -8.14 0.15
N ARG A 190 -14.91 -7.15 -0.45
CA ARG A 190 -16.38 -7.07 -0.43
C ARG A 190 -17.04 -8.22 -1.19
N GLU A 191 -16.47 -8.68 -2.29
CA GLU A 191 -16.96 -9.84 -3.05
C GLU A 191 -16.81 -11.13 -2.26
N ARG A 192 -15.65 -11.34 -1.60
CA ARG A 192 -15.44 -12.46 -0.68
C ARG A 192 -16.43 -12.43 0.48
N GLN A 193 -16.61 -11.27 1.12
CA GLN A 193 -17.60 -11.12 2.19
C GLN A 193 -19.02 -11.46 1.70
N LYS A 194 -19.43 -10.96 0.52
CA LYS A 194 -20.73 -11.31 -0.07
C LYS A 194 -20.85 -12.81 -0.35
N HIS A 195 -19.78 -13.45 -0.82
CA HIS A 195 -19.76 -14.89 -1.04
C HIS A 195 -19.86 -15.68 0.27
N ASP A 196 -19.12 -15.28 1.31
CA ASP A 196 -19.17 -15.90 2.63
C ASP A 196 -20.54 -15.72 3.29
N GLU A 197 -21.14 -14.53 3.15
CA GLU A 197 -22.51 -14.25 3.59
C GLU A 197 -23.51 -15.09 2.80
N ALA A 198 -23.43 -15.13 1.47
CA ALA A 198 -24.29 -15.96 0.63
C ALA A 198 -24.14 -17.46 0.95
N PHE A 199 -22.95 -17.92 1.32
CA PHE A 199 -22.70 -19.29 1.77
C PHE A 199 -23.41 -19.56 3.10
N ARG A 200 -23.35 -18.64 4.07
CA ARG A 200 -24.11 -18.72 5.34
C ARG A 200 -25.62 -18.79 5.12
N PHE A 201 -26.13 -18.18 4.05
CA PHE A 201 -27.54 -18.25 3.65
C PHE A 201 -27.84 -19.30 2.56
N SER A 202 -26.92 -20.24 2.31
CA SER A 202 -27.19 -21.28 1.32
C SER A 202 -28.38 -22.14 1.78
N PRO A 203 -29.33 -22.48 0.88
CA PRO A 203 -30.52 -23.27 1.24
C PRO A 203 -30.19 -24.62 1.87
N GLN A 204 -29.01 -25.17 1.56
CA GLN A 204 -28.52 -26.40 2.15
C GLN A 204 -28.10 -26.20 3.60
N ILE A 205 -27.33 -25.16 3.94
CA ILE A 205 -26.94 -24.87 5.32
C ILE A 205 -28.16 -24.47 6.16
N LEU A 206 -29.08 -23.69 5.61
CA LEU A 206 -30.36 -23.37 6.26
C LEU A 206 -31.17 -24.64 6.57
N LYS A 207 -31.32 -25.57 5.61
CA LYS A 207 -31.99 -26.85 5.85
C LYS A 207 -31.31 -27.69 6.92
N THR A 208 -29.98 -27.79 6.91
CA THR A 208 -29.25 -28.55 7.94
C THR A 208 -29.38 -27.90 9.32
N THR A 209 -29.41 -26.57 9.39
CA THR A 209 -29.55 -25.83 10.66
C THR A 209 -30.98 -25.92 11.20
N GLU A 210 -31.99 -25.96 10.32
CA GLU A 210 -33.40 -26.19 10.67
C GLU A 210 -33.66 -27.64 11.10
N GLN A 211 -33.09 -28.63 10.41
CA GLN A 211 -33.15 -30.06 10.81
C GLN A 211 -32.46 -30.29 12.16
N ASN A 212 -31.28 -29.73 12.38
CA ASN A 212 -30.60 -29.85 13.68
C ASN A 212 -31.35 -29.14 14.82
N LYS A 213 -32.16 -28.11 14.52
CA LYS A 213 -33.06 -27.49 15.51
C LYS A 213 -34.28 -28.37 15.79
N SER A 214 -34.90 -28.99 14.77
CA SER A 214 -36.05 -29.89 14.97
C SER A 214 -35.66 -31.16 15.72
N ASP A 215 -34.48 -31.72 15.41
CA ASP A 215 -34.00 -32.94 16.05
C ASP A 215 -33.65 -32.73 17.52
N ASN A 216 -33.10 -31.55 17.87
CA ASN A 216 -32.84 -31.20 19.27
C ASN A 216 -34.11 -30.82 20.05
N SER A 217 -35.16 -30.30 19.41
CA SER A 217 -36.45 -30.06 20.11
C SER A 217 -37.18 -31.34 20.48
N HIS A 218 -36.98 -32.45 19.74
CA HIS A 218 -37.59 -33.74 20.04
C HIS A 218 -36.90 -34.53 21.18
N ILE A 219 -35.71 -34.11 21.62
CA ILE A 219 -34.99 -34.73 22.73
C ILE A 219 -35.53 -34.28 24.09
N PHE A 220 -36.21 -33.12 24.15
CA PHE A 220 -36.74 -32.54 25.40
C PHE A 220 -38.23 -32.80 25.66
N GLU A 221 -38.90 -33.61 24.84
CA GLU A 221 -40.32 -33.98 25.00
C GLU A 221 -40.56 -35.44 25.49
N ARG A 222 -39.58 -36.06 26.14
CA ARG A 222 -39.74 -37.40 26.75
C ARG A 222 -39.59 -37.40 28.25
#